data_AF-A0A7X0TUD5-F1
#
_entry.id   AF-A0A7X0TUD5-F1
#
_cell.length_a   1.000
_cell.length_b   1.000
_cell.length_c   1.000
_cell.angle_alpha   90.00
_cell.angle_beta   90.00
_cell.angle_gamma   90.00
#
_symmetry.space_group_name_H-M   'P 1'
#
loop_
_entity.id
_entity.type
_entity.pdbx_description
1 polymer ?
#
loop_
_entity_poly.entity_id
_entity_poly.type
_entity_poly.pdbx_seq_one_letter_code
_entity_poly.pdbx_strand_id
1 'polypeptide(L)' 'MPDLLEKPEPPTDGECCDSACTPCVWDTYYAARKAWRLQQAELKEQQEKQSNNE' A
#
# COMPACT_ATOMS: atom_id res chain seq x y z
N MET A 1 17.80 -4.38 -4.95
CA MET A 1 17.15 -3.77 -3.80
C MET A 1 15.68 -4.12 -3.94
N PRO A 2 15.07 -4.90 -3.03
CA PRO A 2 13.63 -5.09 -3.10
C PRO A 2 13.01 -3.74 -2.75
N ASP A 3 12.42 -3.08 -3.73
CA ASP A 3 11.56 -1.91 -3.50
C ASP A 3 10.35 -2.39 -2.70
N LEU A 4 10.53 -2.43 -1.37
CA LEU A 4 9.45 -2.58 -0.44
C LEU A 4 8.56 -1.38 -0.65
N LEU A 5 7.30 -1.64 -1.03
CA LEU A 5 6.30 -0.59 -1.10
C LEU A 5 6.27 0.04 0.29
N GLU A 6 6.44 1.36 0.34
CA GLU A 6 6.25 2.09 1.57
C GLU A 6 4.75 2.28 1.80
N LYS A 7 4.36 2.35 3.08
CA LYS A 7 2.95 2.53 3.43
C LYS A 7 2.52 3.90 2.88
N PRO A 8 1.56 3.98 1.96
CA PRO A 8 1.12 5.27 1.45
C PRO A 8 0.53 6.08 2.61
N GLU A 9 0.86 7.36 2.65
CA GLU A 9 0.30 8.28 3.61
C GLU A 9 -1.10 8.72 3.16
N PRO A 10 -2.08 8.77 4.07
CA PRO A 10 -3.40 9.23 3.72
C PRO A 10 -3.33 10.71 3.31
N PRO A 11 -4.05 11.10 2.25
CA PRO A 11 -4.19 12.51 1.92
C PRO A 11 -4.94 13.23 3.06
N THR A 12 -4.63 14.51 3.28
CA THR A 12 -5.27 15.34 4.31
C THR A 12 -6.79 15.37 4.11
N ASP A 13 -7.55 15.37 5.20
CA ASP A 13 -9.01 15.55 5.20
C ASP A 13 -9.36 16.91 4.52
N GLY A 14 -9.67 16.86 3.22
CA GLY A 14 -9.89 18.05 2.38
C GLY A 14 -9.17 18.03 1.03
N GLU A 15 -8.24 17.09 0.80
CA GLU A 15 -7.56 16.91 -0.48
C GLU A 15 -8.51 16.33 -1.53
N CYS A 16 -8.91 17.19 -2.46
CA CYS A 16 -9.48 16.94 -3.78
C CYS A 16 -10.10 15.53 -4.03
N CYS A 17 -11.32 15.32 -3.55
CA CYS A 17 -12.19 14.24 -4.00
C CYS A 17 -13.65 14.62 -3.73
N ASP A 18 -14.41 14.79 -4.82
CA ASP A 18 -15.89 14.85 -4.91
C ASP A 18 -16.29 15.62 -6.19
N SER A 19 -15.62 16.73 -6.52
CA SER A 19 -15.91 17.52 -7.75
C SER A 19 -14.78 18.40 -8.29
N ALA A 20 -13.61 18.46 -7.63
CA ALA A 20 -12.55 19.41 -7.98
C ALA A 20 -11.32 18.79 -8.68
N CYS A 21 -11.09 17.48 -8.56
CA CYS A 21 -9.98 16.79 -9.23
C CYS A 21 -10.45 15.45 -9.79
N THR A 22 -10.12 15.20 -11.05
CA THR A 22 -10.15 13.88 -11.67
C THR A 22 -8.73 13.58 -12.16
N PRO A 23 -8.08 12.52 -11.66
CA PRO A 23 -8.57 11.45 -10.78
C PRO A 23 -8.64 11.83 -9.29
N CYS A 24 -9.51 11.15 -8.53
CA CYS A 24 -9.59 11.34 -7.07
C CYS A 24 -8.33 10.81 -6.39
N VAL A 25 -7.75 11.61 -5.48
CA VAL A 25 -6.54 11.22 -4.75
C VAL A 25 -6.77 9.93 -3.93
N TRP A 26 -7.98 9.72 -3.42
CA TRP A 26 -8.32 8.51 -2.69
C TRP A 26 -8.26 7.25 -3.54
N ASP A 27 -8.60 7.30 -4.84
CA ASP A 27 -8.48 6.14 -5.71
C ASP A 27 -7.01 5.68 -5.82
N THR A 28 -6.11 6.64 -6.02
CA THR A 28 -4.67 6.36 -6.08
C THR A 28 -4.13 5.87 -4.74
N TYR A 29 -4.56 6.48 -3.63
CA TYR A 29 -4.19 6.07 -2.28
C TYR A 29 -4.68 4.64 -1.98
N TYR A 30 -5.93 4.31 -2.28
CA TYR A 30 -6.47 2.97 -2.04
C TYR A 30 -5.79 1.93 -2.94
N ALA A 31 -5.47 2.26 -4.18
CA ALA A 31 -4.73 1.38 -5.09
C ALA A 31 -3.31 1.09 -4.54
N ALA A 32 -2.55 2.13 -4.17
CA ALA A 32 -1.23 1.99 -3.58
C ALA A 32 -1.28 1.21 -2.25
N ARG A 33 -2.27 1.50 -1.40
CA ARG A 33 -2.45 0.85 -0.10
C ARG A 33 -2.78 -0.62 -0.24
N LYS A 34 -3.56 -0.99 -1.27
CA LYS A 34 -3.86 -2.39 -1.58
C LYS A 34 -2.60 -3.12 -2.01
N ALA A 35 -1.79 -2.54 -2.89
CA ALA A 35 -0.51 -3.13 -3.31
C ALA A 35 0.43 -3.32 -2.12
N TRP A 36 0.54 -2.31 -1.25
CA TRP A 36 1.33 -2.39 -0.01
C TRP A 36 0.90 -3.54 0.89
N ARG A 37 -0.41 -3.68 1.14
CA ARG A 37 -0.96 -4.76 1.97
C ARG A 37 -0.66 -6.15 1.40
N LEU A 38 -0.78 -6.32 0.09
CA LEU A 38 -0.47 -7.59 -0.58
C LEU A 38 1.01 -7.95 -0.42
N GLN A 39 1.91 -6.99 -0.64
CA GLN A 39 3.34 -7.20 -0.49
C GLN A 39 3.70 -7.56 0.96
N GLN A 40 3.16 -6.85 1.96
CA GLN A 40 3.38 -7.16 3.37
C GLN A 40 2.89 -8.56 3.76
N ALA A 41 1.73 -8.99 3.25
CA ALA A 41 1.23 -10.33 3.47
C ALA A 41 2.17 -11.38 2.90
N GLU A 42 2.63 -11.19 1.65
CA GLU A 42 3.53 -12.11 0.97
C GLU A 42 4.91 -12.19 1.64
N LEU A 43 5.44 -11.05 2.10
CA LEU A 43 6.69 -10.99 2.87
C LEU A 43 6.58 -11.71 4.21
N LYS A 44 5.46 -11.54 4.91
CA LYS A 44 5.21 -12.24 6.17
C LYS A 44 5.13 -13.75 5.95
N GLU A 45 4.45 -14.18 4.88
CA GLU A 45 4.35 -15.59 4.51
C GLU A 45 5.71 -16.18 4.10
N GLN A 46 6.54 -15.40 3.40
CA GLN A 46 7.91 -15.78 3.07
C GLN A 46 8.80 -15.84 4.31
N GLN A 47 8.70 -14.89 5.23
CA GLN A 47 9.43 -14.90 6.50
C GLN A 47 9.05 -16.13 7.35
N GLU A 48 7.76 -16.43 7.47
CA GLU A 48 7.29 -17.62 8.21
C GLU A 48 7.80 -18.92 7.58
N LYS A 49 7.88 -19.00 6.24
CA LYS A 49 8.47 -20.14 5.53
C LYS A 49 10.00 -20.23 5.69
N GLN A 50 10.69 -19.09 5.76
CA GLN A 50 12.14 -19.05 5.96
C GLN A 50 12.54 -19.40 7.40
N SER A 51 11.78 -18.96 8.41
CA SER A 51 12.09 -19.23 9.82
C SER A 51 11.89 -20.68 10.26
N ASN A 52 11.12 -21.50 9.53
CA ASN A 52 10.89 -22.91 9.86
C ASN A 52 11.87 -23.89 9.20
N ASN A 53 12.88 -23.40 8.47
CA ASN A 53 13.81 -24.23 7.71
C ASN A 53 15.24 -24.28 8.29
N GLU A 54 15.41 -23.96 9.58
CA GLU A 54 16.71 -23.99 10.29
C GLU A 54 16.77 -25.06 11.40
#